data_AF-A0A1G7FAH8-F1
#
_entry.id   AF-A0A1G7FAH8-F1
#
_cell.length_a   1.000
_cell.length_b   1.000
_cell.length_c   1.000
_cell.angle_alpha   90.00
_cell.angle_beta   90.00
_cell.angle_gamma   90.00
#
_symmetry.space_group_name_H-M   'P 1'
#
loop_
_entity.id
_entity.type
_entity.pdbx_description
1 polymer ?
#
loop_
_entity_poly.entity_id
_entity_poly.type
_entity_poly.pdbx_seq_one_letter_code
_entity_poly.pdbx_strand_id
1 'polypeptide(L)'
;MARRNAMDLSGYPFLVAHVDFLPTLATGIEFKAKKPLYGKSIVKTVAGTENSTNRMLVIDTQPNQCPIKGRNPCVMQNKWRLVNEAELYNTVEDPGQNNDIAAEHPDRVEKMQDFYDMWWADIEAYIPYAEIPLGYEEANPVMVTVHDIHSENAIPWNQRLIREGEKALEGYYSFKVVEDGNYRFQLYRYPPESGLALNASAEEIAETSFRDVLPQGRKIYPTKAIVNLGDVALKANVDENRPFAVLEGKLTKGSYRLESNFIDSNGKKNTILLHSN
;
A
#
# COMPACT_ATOMS: atom_id res chain seq x y z
N MET A 1 16.76 -24.17 -9.43
CA MET A 1 17.31 -23.79 -10.75
C MET A 1 16.59 -22.52 -11.20
N ALA A 2 17.17 -21.34 -10.94
CA ALA A 2 16.67 -20.05 -11.42
C ALA A 2 17.86 -19.12 -11.63
N ARG A 3 18.66 -19.41 -12.66
CA ARG A 3 19.55 -18.41 -13.26
C ARG A 3 18.66 -17.48 -14.06
N ARG A 4 18.14 -16.43 -13.41
CA ARG A 4 17.70 -15.24 -14.13
C ARG A 4 18.96 -14.45 -14.46
N ASN A 5 19.09 -14.08 -15.72
CA ASN A 5 20.16 -13.24 -16.25
C ASN A 5 20.22 -11.93 -15.45
N ALA A 6 21.01 -11.91 -14.38
CA ALA A 6 21.47 -10.69 -13.76
C ALA A 6 22.55 -10.15 -14.69
N MET A 7 22.24 -9.04 -15.36
CA MET A 7 23.26 -8.22 -15.99
C MET A 7 24.25 -7.86 -14.88
N ASP A 8 25.52 -8.23 -15.06
CA ASP A 8 26.58 -7.89 -14.12
C ASP A 8 26.77 -6.37 -14.13
N LEU A 9 26.14 -5.70 -13.17
CA LEU A 9 26.26 -4.25 -12.96
C LEU A 9 27.51 -3.87 -12.15
N SER A 10 28.40 -4.83 -11.85
CA SER A 10 29.65 -4.56 -11.11
C SER A 10 30.58 -3.55 -11.79
N GLY A 11 30.33 -3.22 -13.07
CA GLY A 11 31.08 -2.22 -13.83
C GLY A 11 30.49 -0.80 -13.86
N TYR A 12 29.34 -0.53 -13.25
CA TYR A 12 28.67 0.77 -13.37
C TYR A 12 28.62 1.52 -12.01
N PRO A 13 29.51 2.51 -11.78
CA PRO A 13 29.70 3.14 -10.47
C PRO A 13 28.59 4.13 -10.06
N PHE A 14 27.42 4.09 -10.70
CA PHE A 14 26.36 5.09 -10.52
C PHE A 14 25.15 4.55 -9.76
N LEU A 15 24.65 5.34 -8.82
CA LEU A 15 23.50 5.00 -7.98
C LEU A 15 22.20 5.54 -8.59
N VAL A 16 21.37 4.64 -9.11
CA VAL A 16 20.05 4.92 -9.68
C VAL A 16 18.93 4.31 -8.83
N ALA A 17 17.76 4.92 -8.85
CA ALA A 17 16.58 4.44 -8.11
C ALA A 17 15.29 4.71 -8.86
N HIS A 18 14.19 4.11 -8.40
CA HIS A 18 12.87 4.27 -8.99
C HIS A 18 12.43 5.75 -9.10
N VAL A 19 12.88 6.63 -8.19
CA VAL A 19 12.59 8.07 -8.22
C VAL A 19 13.14 8.79 -9.47
N ASP A 20 14.12 8.20 -10.17
CA ASP A 20 14.72 8.78 -11.38
C ASP A 20 13.88 8.57 -12.64
N PHE A 21 12.92 7.65 -12.61
CA PHE A 21 12.14 7.30 -13.79
C PHE A 21 11.36 8.50 -14.33
N LEU A 22 10.62 9.21 -13.47
CA LEU A 22 9.82 10.36 -13.90
C LEU A 22 10.66 11.46 -14.57
N PRO A 23 11.73 12.02 -13.94
CA PRO A 23 12.54 13.03 -14.60
C PRO A 23 13.29 12.50 -15.84
N THR A 24 13.60 11.20 -15.89
CA THR A 24 14.20 10.57 -17.08
C THR A 24 13.21 10.52 -18.24
N LEU A 25 11.99 10.00 -18.03
CA LEU A 25 10.96 9.90 -19.06
C LEU A 25 10.43 11.26 -19.51
N ALA A 26 10.41 12.24 -18.60
CA ALA A 26 10.03 13.62 -18.94
C ALA A 26 11.08 14.34 -19.79
N THR A 27 12.27 13.76 -20.00
CA THR A 27 13.30 14.37 -20.83
C THR A 27 12.81 14.45 -22.29
N GLY A 28 12.66 15.68 -22.80
CA GLY A 28 12.16 15.93 -24.16
C GLY A 28 10.64 16.15 -24.25
N ILE A 29 9.94 16.20 -23.11
CA ILE A 29 8.51 16.54 -23.03
C ILE A 29 8.38 17.84 -22.24
N GLU A 30 7.42 18.70 -22.60
CA GLU A 30 7.06 19.85 -21.77
C GLU A 30 6.40 19.35 -20.48
N PHE A 31 7.20 19.28 -19.42
CA PHE A 31 6.76 18.81 -18.11
C PHE A 31 7.17 19.79 -17.03
N LYS A 32 6.19 20.31 -16.29
CA LYS A 32 6.40 21.15 -15.12
C LYS A 32 5.96 20.39 -13.87
N ALA A 33 6.93 19.98 -13.06
CA ALA A 33 6.66 19.28 -11.82
C ALA A 33 5.85 20.19 -10.86
N LYS A 34 4.74 19.68 -10.34
CA LYS A 34 3.91 20.39 -9.34
C LYS A 34 4.53 20.37 -7.94
N LYS A 35 5.37 19.37 -7.67
CA LYS A 35 6.14 19.19 -6.43
C LYS A 35 7.61 18.96 -6.78
N PRO A 36 8.56 19.23 -5.85
CA PRO A 36 9.96 18.87 -6.03
C PRO A 36 10.12 17.38 -6.39
N LEU A 37 11.08 17.08 -7.27
CA LEU A 37 11.44 15.70 -7.61
C LEU A 37 12.71 15.31 -6.86
N TYR A 38 12.68 14.18 -6.17
CA TYR A 38 13.85 13.61 -5.50
C TYR A 38 14.83 12.94 -6.48
N GLY A 39 14.32 12.45 -7.61
CA GLY A 39 15.12 11.83 -8.66
C GLY A 39 15.76 12.84 -9.61
N LYS A 40 16.72 12.35 -10.40
CA LYS A 40 17.37 13.10 -11.48
C LYS A 40 17.28 12.30 -12.77
N SER A 41 17.20 12.97 -13.91
CA SER A 41 17.23 12.29 -15.21
C SER A 41 18.56 11.54 -15.36
N ILE A 42 18.47 10.25 -15.70
CA ILE A 42 19.65 9.39 -15.93
C ILE A 42 19.95 9.21 -17.42
N VAL A 43 19.31 9.98 -18.32
CA VAL A 43 19.51 9.87 -19.77
C VAL A 43 20.99 9.98 -20.13
N LYS A 44 21.71 10.95 -19.56
CA LYS A 44 23.15 11.14 -19.82
C LYS A 44 24.00 9.99 -19.32
N THR A 45 23.63 9.42 -18.17
CA THR A 45 24.29 8.24 -17.57
C THR A 45 24.09 7.00 -18.44
N VAL A 46 22.86 6.75 -18.89
CA VAL A 46 22.55 5.64 -19.82
C VAL A 46 23.24 5.84 -21.17
N ALA A 47 23.35 7.07 -21.64
CA ALA A 47 24.05 7.41 -22.88
C ALA A 47 25.59 7.36 -22.76
N GLY A 48 26.15 7.09 -21.58
CA GLY A 48 27.60 7.07 -21.35
C GLY A 48 28.27 8.45 -21.43
N THR A 49 27.48 9.53 -21.37
CA THR A 49 27.96 10.91 -21.47
C THR A 49 28.21 11.57 -20.11
N GLU A 50 27.80 10.91 -19.02
CA GLU A 50 28.03 11.36 -17.65
C GLU A 50 28.22 10.16 -16.71
N ASN A 51 29.32 10.12 -15.96
CA ASN A 51 29.78 8.91 -15.29
C ASN A 51 29.40 8.78 -13.80
N SER A 52 28.82 9.79 -13.17
CA SER A 52 28.41 9.64 -11.77
C SER A 52 27.40 10.68 -11.30
N THR A 53 26.36 10.23 -10.61
CA THR A 53 25.59 11.05 -9.69
C THR A 53 26.16 10.85 -8.28
N ASN A 54 27.11 11.70 -7.85
CA ASN A 54 27.52 11.69 -6.43
C ASN A 54 26.37 12.25 -5.59
N ARG A 55 25.49 11.35 -5.13
CA ARG A 55 24.31 11.67 -4.32
C ARG A 55 24.07 10.61 -3.28
N MET A 56 23.32 10.97 -2.26
CA MET A 56 22.78 10.04 -1.29
C MET A 56 21.31 9.73 -1.63
N LEU A 57 20.89 8.51 -1.35
CA LEU A 57 19.50 8.06 -1.43
C LEU A 57 19.14 7.34 -0.14
N VAL A 58 17.88 7.40 0.24
CA VAL A 58 17.32 6.59 1.34
C VAL A 58 16.40 5.53 0.74
N ILE A 59 16.59 4.27 1.15
CA ILE A 59 15.55 3.25 1.06
C ILE A 59 15.01 3.05 2.47
N ASP A 60 13.70 3.21 2.60
CA ASP A 60 12.98 3.01 3.85
C ASP A 60 11.76 2.13 3.55
N THR A 61 11.78 0.89 4.05
CA THR A 61 10.72 -0.09 3.78
C THR A 61 10.07 -0.48 5.10
N GLN A 62 8.86 0.06 5.33
CA GLN A 62 8.11 -0.20 6.55
C GLN A 62 6.70 -0.70 6.19
N PRO A 63 6.34 -1.93 6.58
CA PRO A 63 4.98 -2.44 6.37
C PRO A 63 3.97 -1.86 7.38
N ASN A 64 4.41 -0.93 8.23
CA ASN A 64 3.59 -0.26 9.22
C ASN A 64 2.66 0.75 8.56
N GLN A 65 1.49 1.00 9.17
CA GLN A 65 0.52 1.96 8.64
C GLN A 65 1.04 3.39 8.61
N CYS A 66 1.78 3.77 9.64
CA CYS A 66 2.57 4.99 9.65
C CYS A 66 4.04 4.58 9.80
N PRO A 67 4.94 5.11 8.96
CA PRO A 67 6.35 4.92 9.12
C PRO A 67 6.83 5.57 10.43
N ILE A 68 7.82 4.93 11.04
CA ILE A 68 8.48 5.33 12.28
C ILE A 68 9.93 5.67 11.92
N LYS A 69 10.43 6.81 12.42
CA LYS A 69 11.82 7.21 12.19
C LYS A 69 12.78 6.13 12.68
N GLY A 70 13.81 5.85 11.89
CA GLY A 70 14.88 4.90 12.20
C GLY A 70 14.50 3.42 12.09
N ARG A 71 13.30 3.11 11.59
CA ARG A 71 12.89 1.71 11.42
C ARG A 71 13.39 1.13 10.09
N ASN A 72 14.53 0.45 10.15
CA ASN A 72 15.17 -0.24 9.04
C ASN A 72 15.59 0.64 7.83
N PRO A 73 16.09 1.88 8.01
CA PRO A 73 16.55 2.69 6.88
C PRO A 73 17.89 2.18 6.32
N CYS A 74 18.10 2.41 5.03
CA CYS A 74 19.39 2.27 4.39
C CYS A 74 19.73 3.56 3.62
N VAL A 75 20.77 4.27 4.06
CA VAL A 75 21.34 5.39 3.30
C VAL A 75 22.40 4.85 2.37
N MET A 76 22.35 5.25 1.10
CA MET A 76 23.22 4.73 0.06
C MET A 76 23.98 5.87 -0.61
N GLN A 77 25.29 5.70 -0.79
CA GLN A 77 26.12 6.59 -1.60
C GLN A 77 27.19 5.79 -2.35
N ASN A 78 27.03 5.62 -3.67
CA ASN A 78 27.93 4.81 -4.49
C ASN A 78 28.12 3.40 -3.87
N LYS A 79 29.32 3.09 -3.37
CA LYS A 79 29.66 1.83 -2.69
C LYS A 79 29.22 1.75 -1.23
N TRP A 80 28.89 2.87 -0.59
CA TRP A 80 28.58 2.93 0.84
C TRP A 80 27.12 2.60 1.11
N ARG A 81 26.87 1.79 2.14
CA ARG A 81 25.54 1.50 2.69
C ARG A 81 25.61 1.72 4.19
N LEU A 82 24.89 2.71 4.69
CA LEU A 82 24.64 2.87 6.13
C LEU A 82 23.29 2.22 6.42
N VAL A 83 23.31 1.10 7.13
CA VAL A 83 22.14 0.30 7.49
C VAL A 83 21.76 0.57 8.94
N ASN A 84 20.48 0.80 9.19
CA ASN A 84 19.92 1.02 10.52
C ASN A 84 20.62 2.14 11.30
N GLU A 85 21.09 3.16 10.59
CA GLU A 85 21.82 4.32 11.13
C GLU A 85 23.12 3.97 11.88
N ALA A 86 23.60 2.73 11.84
CA ALA A 86 24.70 2.26 12.69
C ALA A 86 25.77 1.50 11.92
N GLU A 87 25.38 0.55 11.07
CA GLU A 87 26.32 -0.34 10.40
C GLU A 87 26.70 0.22 9.03
N LEU A 88 27.99 0.29 8.73
CA LEU A 88 28.48 0.83 7.46
C LEU A 88 29.14 -0.29 6.67
N TYR A 89 28.73 -0.45 5.41
CA TYR A 89 29.27 -1.45 4.50
C TYR A 89 29.79 -0.82 3.20
N ASN A 90 30.78 -1.47 2.59
CA ASN A 90 31.29 -1.18 1.26
C ASN A 90 30.89 -2.30 0.29
N THR A 91 29.88 -2.07 -0.55
CA THR A 91 29.29 -3.11 -1.41
C THR A 91 30.19 -3.56 -2.56
N VAL A 92 31.31 -2.89 -2.82
CA VAL A 92 32.29 -3.29 -3.85
C VAL A 92 33.26 -4.31 -3.28
N GLU A 93 33.75 -4.08 -2.06
CA GLU A 93 34.70 -4.97 -1.37
C GLU A 93 33.97 -6.09 -0.62
N ASP A 94 32.77 -5.81 -0.13
CA ASP A 94 31.89 -6.74 0.58
C ASP A 94 30.46 -6.69 0.01
N PRO A 95 30.22 -7.35 -1.15
CA PRO A 95 28.88 -7.41 -1.75
C PRO A 95 27.83 -8.07 -0.85
N GLY A 96 28.28 -8.92 0.09
CA GLY A 96 27.41 -9.61 1.04
C GLY A 96 27.03 -8.77 2.26
N GLN A 97 27.71 -7.64 2.50
CA GLN A 97 27.53 -6.79 3.68
C GLN A 97 27.67 -7.59 4.99
N ASN A 98 28.75 -8.36 5.10
CA ASN A 98 29.08 -9.18 6.28
C ASN A 98 30.06 -8.49 7.23
N ASN A 99 30.77 -7.45 6.78
CA ASN A 99 31.81 -6.77 7.55
C ASN A 99 31.44 -5.31 7.80
N ASP A 100 30.95 -5.02 9.01
CA ASP A 100 30.69 -3.65 9.45
C ASP A 100 32.00 -2.89 9.67
N ILE A 101 32.17 -1.79 8.92
CA ILE A 101 33.34 -0.90 8.94
C ILE A 101 32.99 0.49 9.51
N ALA A 102 31.88 0.63 10.26
CA ALA A 102 31.45 1.89 10.83
C ALA A 102 32.49 2.52 11.78
N ALA A 103 33.12 1.72 12.64
CA ALA A 103 34.13 2.18 13.59
C ALA A 103 35.40 2.73 12.91
N GLU A 104 35.69 2.26 11.69
CA GLU A 104 36.84 2.71 10.90
C GLU A 104 36.54 4.00 10.10
N HIS A 105 35.26 4.35 9.95
CA HIS A 105 34.79 5.48 9.15
C HIS A 105 33.71 6.31 9.87
N PRO A 106 33.96 6.82 11.10
CA PRO A 106 32.96 7.53 11.89
C PRO A 106 32.45 8.81 11.20
N ASP A 107 33.31 9.50 10.46
CA ASP A 107 33.00 10.67 9.64
C ASP A 107 32.05 10.36 8.48
N ARG A 108 32.13 9.14 7.91
CA ARG A 108 31.19 8.67 6.89
C ARG A 108 29.82 8.37 7.51
N VAL A 109 29.82 7.73 8.67
CA VAL A 109 28.59 7.40 9.42
C VAL A 109 27.83 8.67 9.75
N GLU A 110 28.48 9.63 10.42
CA GLU A 110 27.88 10.92 10.81
C GLU A 110 27.26 11.63 9.60
N LYS A 111 28.01 11.75 8.50
CA LYS A 111 27.53 12.41 7.28
C LYS A 111 26.28 11.72 6.67
N MET A 112 26.21 10.39 6.74
CA MET A 112 25.09 9.63 6.21
C MET A 112 23.89 9.67 7.16
N GLN A 113 24.11 9.73 8.48
CA GLN A 113 23.07 9.98 9.49
C GLN A 113 22.46 11.38 9.32
N ASP A 114 23.29 12.42 9.15
CA ASP A 114 22.83 13.79 8.91
C ASP A 114 21.94 13.87 7.66
N PHE A 115 22.32 13.15 6.60
CA PHE A 115 21.51 13.08 5.39
C PHE A 115 20.17 12.37 5.62
N TYR A 116 20.16 11.30 6.42
CA TYR A 116 18.93 10.62 6.81
C TYR A 116 18.00 11.55 7.59
N ASP A 117 18.54 12.28 8.56
CA ASP A 117 17.77 13.21 9.39
C ASP A 117 17.15 14.34 8.56
N MET A 118 17.93 14.92 7.66
CA MET A 118 17.44 15.92 6.71
C MET A 118 16.33 15.36 5.81
N TRP A 119 16.53 14.16 5.26
CA TRP A 119 15.54 13.50 4.41
C TRP A 119 14.26 13.17 5.18
N TRP A 120 14.37 12.64 6.40
CA TRP A 120 13.23 12.32 7.25
C TRP A 120 12.40 13.57 7.56
N ALA A 121 13.05 14.66 7.96
CA ALA A 121 12.37 15.92 8.26
C ALA A 121 11.60 16.48 7.05
N ASP A 122 12.09 16.26 5.83
CA ASP A 122 11.40 16.66 4.60
C ASP A 122 10.18 15.77 4.30
N ILE A 123 10.33 14.44 4.44
CA ILE A 123 9.22 13.52 4.14
C ILE A 123 8.14 13.49 5.23
N GLU A 124 8.47 13.85 6.47
CA GLU A 124 7.58 13.74 7.62
C GLU A 124 6.26 14.51 7.43
N ALA A 125 6.33 15.69 6.80
CA ALA A 125 5.16 16.50 6.47
C ALA A 125 4.18 15.81 5.50
N TYR A 126 4.63 14.78 4.76
CA TYR A 126 3.86 14.05 3.76
C TYR A 126 3.41 12.65 4.22
N ILE A 127 3.60 12.31 5.50
CA ILE A 127 3.17 11.03 6.10
C ILE A 127 1.66 10.89 6.44
N PRO A 128 0.77 11.92 6.45
CA PRO A 128 -0.59 11.70 6.93
C PRO A 128 -1.37 10.73 6.03
N TYR A 129 -2.34 10.04 6.63
CA TYR A 129 -3.18 9.06 5.95
C TYR A 129 -3.82 9.63 4.68
N ALA A 130 -3.62 8.93 3.57
CA ALA A 130 -4.34 9.22 2.35
C ALA A 130 -5.83 8.94 2.57
N GLU A 131 -6.66 9.95 2.35
CA GLU A 131 -8.10 9.79 2.33
C GLU A 131 -8.54 9.41 0.91
N ILE A 132 -9.39 8.39 0.81
CA ILE A 132 -9.97 7.97 -0.46
C ILE A 132 -11.09 8.96 -0.82
N PRO A 133 -11.01 9.70 -1.93
CA PRO A 133 -12.05 10.65 -2.27
C PRO A 133 -13.33 9.96 -2.75
N LEU A 134 -14.48 10.42 -2.27
CA LEU A 134 -15.82 10.02 -2.71
C LEU A 134 -16.54 11.23 -3.29
N GLY A 135 -17.12 11.08 -4.48
CA GLY A 135 -17.93 12.10 -5.15
C GLY A 135 -17.32 12.71 -6.43
N TYR A 136 -16.14 12.28 -6.86
CA TYR A 136 -15.64 12.64 -8.20
C TYR A 136 -16.36 11.83 -9.28
N GLU A 137 -16.89 12.50 -10.31
CA GLU A 137 -17.64 11.86 -11.39
C GLU A 137 -16.78 10.85 -12.17
N GLU A 138 -15.52 11.18 -12.44
CA GLU A 138 -14.59 10.34 -13.19
C GLU A 138 -14.15 9.09 -12.41
N ALA A 139 -14.37 9.07 -11.10
CA ALA A 139 -14.04 7.98 -10.21
C ALA A 139 -15.28 7.28 -9.63
N ASN A 140 -16.48 7.57 -10.12
CA ASN A 140 -17.70 6.90 -9.69
C ASN A 140 -17.95 5.63 -10.55
N PRO A 141 -18.01 4.42 -9.96
CA PRO A 141 -17.93 4.11 -8.52
C PRO A 141 -16.50 3.88 -8.01
N VAL A 142 -16.31 4.13 -6.71
CA VAL A 142 -15.04 3.88 -6.02
C VAL A 142 -15.06 2.48 -5.44
N MET A 143 -14.10 1.65 -5.84
CA MET A 143 -13.89 0.32 -5.27
C MET A 143 -12.83 0.39 -4.17
N VAL A 144 -13.19 -0.07 -2.97
CA VAL A 144 -12.23 -0.30 -1.90
C VAL A 144 -12.22 -1.77 -1.51
N THR A 145 -11.14 -2.21 -0.90
CA THR A 145 -10.92 -3.59 -0.50
C THR A 145 -10.57 -3.65 0.98
N VAL A 146 -10.44 -4.84 1.52
CA VAL A 146 -9.96 -5.02 2.90
C VAL A 146 -8.56 -4.44 3.13
N HIS A 147 -7.76 -4.28 2.06
CA HIS A 147 -6.41 -3.69 2.14
C HIS A 147 -6.40 -2.18 2.38
N ASP A 148 -7.52 -1.51 2.16
CA ASP A 148 -7.66 -0.07 2.41
C ASP A 148 -8.07 0.24 3.87
N ILE A 149 -8.22 -0.79 4.71
CA ILE A 149 -8.56 -0.63 6.12
C ILE A 149 -7.34 -0.25 6.94
N HIS A 150 -7.52 0.79 7.77
CA HIS A 150 -6.66 1.06 8.92
C HIS A 150 -7.10 0.19 10.11
N SER A 151 -6.28 -0.80 10.44
CA SER A 151 -6.45 -1.72 11.57
C SER A 151 -5.12 -1.98 12.31
N GLU A 152 -5.15 -2.08 13.64
CA GLU A 152 -4.02 -2.62 14.41
C GLU A 152 -3.94 -4.16 14.31
N ASN A 153 -5.02 -4.80 13.85
CA ASN A 153 -5.15 -6.25 13.74
C ASN A 153 -4.81 -6.77 12.34
N ALA A 154 -4.45 -8.05 12.25
CA ALA A 154 -4.14 -8.70 10.98
C ALA A 154 -5.39 -8.85 10.09
N ILE A 155 -5.41 -8.11 8.99
CA ILE A 155 -6.46 -8.18 7.97
C ILE A 155 -6.27 -9.39 7.01
N PRO A 156 -7.36 -9.94 6.45
CA PRO A 156 -7.29 -10.85 5.31
C PRO A 156 -6.49 -10.24 4.15
N TRP A 157 -5.39 -10.88 3.77
CA TRP A 157 -4.49 -10.37 2.73
C TRP A 157 -4.51 -11.19 1.43
N ASN A 158 -5.28 -12.29 1.40
CA ASN A 158 -5.39 -13.17 0.23
C ASN A 158 -6.77 -13.84 0.15
N GLN A 159 -7.04 -14.47 -1.00
CA GLN A 159 -8.32 -15.12 -1.29
C GLN A 159 -8.62 -16.32 -0.40
N ARG A 160 -7.61 -17.00 0.14
CA ARG A 160 -7.80 -18.10 1.10
C ARG A 160 -8.47 -17.59 2.37
N LEU A 161 -7.96 -16.50 2.95
CA LEU A 161 -8.53 -15.88 4.16
C LEU A 161 -9.93 -15.30 3.92
N ILE A 162 -10.20 -14.75 2.74
CA ILE A 162 -11.56 -14.32 2.35
C ILE A 162 -12.53 -15.51 2.31
N ARG A 163 -12.09 -16.65 1.76
CA ARG A 163 -12.88 -17.89 1.68
C ARG A 163 -13.16 -18.51 3.05
N GLU A 164 -12.22 -18.41 3.99
CA GLU A 164 -12.41 -18.88 5.37
C GLU A 164 -13.52 -18.11 6.11
N GLY A 165 -13.66 -16.80 5.86
CA GLY A 165 -14.77 -15.99 6.35
C GLY A 165 -14.86 -15.87 7.89
N GLU A 166 -13.76 -16.04 8.61
CA GLU A 166 -13.76 -16.12 10.08
C GLU A 166 -13.55 -14.77 10.78
N LYS A 167 -12.90 -13.81 10.11
CA LYS A 167 -12.43 -12.57 10.73
C LYS A 167 -13.40 -11.41 10.54
N ALA A 168 -14.07 -10.97 11.60
CA ALA A 168 -14.65 -9.63 11.60
C ALA A 168 -13.52 -8.62 11.36
N LEU A 169 -13.75 -7.65 10.47
CA LEU A 169 -12.76 -6.61 10.24
C LEU A 169 -12.96 -5.55 11.31
N GLU A 170 -11.97 -5.42 12.18
CA GLU A 170 -11.88 -4.33 13.14
C GLU A 170 -10.97 -3.26 12.54
N GLY A 171 -11.46 -2.05 12.39
CA GLY A 171 -10.73 -0.97 11.74
C GLY A 171 -11.67 -0.05 10.97
N TYR A 172 -11.09 0.93 10.30
CA TYR A 172 -11.85 1.92 9.53
C TYR A 172 -11.16 2.24 8.20
N TYR A 173 -11.98 2.66 7.24
CA TYR A 173 -11.53 3.30 6.01
C TYR A 173 -11.48 4.80 6.21
N SER A 174 -10.50 5.47 5.61
CA SER A 174 -10.42 6.94 5.62
C SER A 174 -10.96 7.49 4.30
N PHE A 175 -12.09 8.19 4.33
CA PHE A 175 -12.74 8.74 3.14
C PHE A 175 -12.84 10.28 3.19
N LYS A 176 -12.70 10.91 2.03
CA LYS A 176 -12.99 12.33 1.81
C LYS A 176 -14.21 12.49 0.92
N VAL A 177 -15.34 12.86 1.48
CA VAL A 177 -16.52 13.26 0.71
C VAL A 177 -16.25 14.65 0.13
N VAL A 178 -16.20 14.77 -1.19
CA VAL A 178 -15.82 16.02 -1.86
C VAL A 178 -16.99 16.99 -2.04
N GLU A 179 -18.23 16.46 -2.05
CA GLU A 179 -19.47 17.21 -2.24
C GLU A 179 -20.63 16.63 -1.40
N ASP A 180 -21.53 17.51 -0.95
CA ASP A 180 -22.77 17.12 -0.27
C ASP A 180 -23.66 16.33 -1.23
N GLY A 181 -24.27 15.23 -0.78
CA GLY A 181 -25.12 14.44 -1.66
C GLY A 181 -25.74 13.21 -1.02
N ASN A 182 -26.51 12.48 -1.82
CA ASN A 182 -26.95 11.12 -1.50
C ASN A 182 -25.91 10.15 -2.05
N TYR A 183 -25.36 9.30 -1.18
CA TYR A 183 -24.37 8.29 -1.53
C TYR A 183 -24.97 6.90 -1.37
N ARG A 184 -24.52 5.94 -2.20
CA ARG A 184 -24.99 4.56 -2.19
C ARG A 184 -23.83 3.60 -1.95
N PHE A 185 -23.80 2.94 -0.80
CA PHE A 185 -22.83 1.89 -0.51
C PHE A 185 -23.36 0.53 -0.95
N GLN A 186 -22.51 -0.25 -1.63
CA GLN A 186 -22.74 -1.65 -1.96
C GLN A 186 -21.75 -2.52 -1.19
N LEU A 187 -22.22 -3.34 -0.26
CA LEU A 187 -21.36 -4.18 0.57
C LEU A 187 -21.29 -5.57 -0.04
N TYR A 188 -20.08 -6.02 -0.35
CA TYR A 188 -19.78 -7.30 -0.94
C TYR A 188 -19.09 -8.22 0.07
N ARG A 189 -19.23 -9.53 -0.17
CA ARG A 189 -18.41 -10.54 0.49
C ARG A 189 -17.30 -11.04 -0.43
N TYR A 190 -17.68 -11.38 -1.66
CA TYR A 190 -16.77 -11.77 -2.73
C TYR A 190 -16.60 -10.62 -3.71
N PRO A 191 -15.50 -10.59 -4.47
CA PRO A 191 -15.29 -9.57 -5.49
C PRO A 191 -16.48 -9.47 -6.46
N PRO A 192 -16.89 -8.26 -6.89
CA PRO A 192 -18.08 -8.07 -7.73
C PRO A 192 -18.08 -8.93 -9.00
N GLU A 193 -16.91 -9.13 -9.62
CA GLU A 193 -16.72 -9.91 -10.84
C GLU A 193 -17.03 -11.41 -10.67
N SER A 194 -17.07 -11.92 -9.44
CA SER A 194 -17.41 -13.32 -9.18
C SER A 194 -18.89 -13.61 -9.38
N GLY A 195 -19.77 -12.61 -9.25
CA GLY A 195 -21.22 -12.77 -9.25
C GLY A 195 -21.78 -13.64 -8.12
N LEU A 196 -20.94 -14.08 -7.17
CA LEU A 196 -21.33 -14.97 -6.09
C LEU A 196 -22.24 -14.24 -5.10
N ALA A 197 -23.32 -14.91 -4.68
CA ALA A 197 -24.17 -14.44 -3.59
C ALA A 197 -23.41 -14.35 -2.26
N LEU A 198 -23.90 -13.54 -1.32
CA LEU A 198 -23.30 -13.37 0.00
C LEU A 198 -23.20 -14.72 0.76
N ASN A 199 -24.23 -15.56 0.67
CA ASN A 199 -24.22 -16.91 1.27
C ASN A 199 -23.54 -18.00 0.43
N ALA A 200 -23.04 -17.66 -0.77
CA ALA A 200 -22.46 -18.65 -1.66
C ALA A 200 -21.18 -19.27 -1.08
N SER A 201 -20.93 -20.50 -1.48
CA SER A 201 -19.70 -21.23 -1.23
C SER A 201 -18.89 -21.22 -2.53
N ALA A 202 -17.81 -20.44 -2.58
CA ALA A 202 -16.94 -20.44 -3.74
C ALA A 202 -16.32 -21.84 -3.92
N GLU A 203 -16.36 -22.38 -5.14
CA GLU A 203 -15.81 -23.71 -5.41
C GLU A 203 -14.31 -23.76 -5.11
N GLU A 204 -13.85 -24.91 -4.62
CA GLU A 204 -12.42 -25.16 -4.42
C GLU A 204 -11.68 -25.06 -5.74
N ILE A 205 -10.48 -24.47 -5.71
CA ILE A 205 -9.59 -24.46 -6.85
C ILE A 205 -8.29 -25.16 -6.46
N ALA A 206 -8.04 -26.31 -7.10
CA ALA A 206 -6.88 -27.14 -6.86
C ALA A 206 -5.56 -26.38 -7.05
N GLU A 207 -4.52 -26.83 -6.36
CA GLU A 207 -3.18 -26.30 -6.53
C GLU A 207 -2.64 -26.53 -7.94
N THR A 208 -1.66 -25.71 -8.32
CA THR A 208 -0.86 -25.85 -9.53
C THR A 208 0.61 -25.62 -9.16
N SER A 209 1.55 -25.83 -10.08
CA SER A 209 2.97 -25.55 -9.83
C SER A 209 3.30 -24.08 -9.49
N PHE A 210 2.36 -23.15 -9.68
CA PHE A 210 2.53 -21.72 -9.44
C PHE A 210 1.44 -21.12 -8.56
N ARG A 211 0.57 -21.94 -7.94
CA ARG A 211 -0.53 -21.47 -7.10
C ARG A 211 -0.90 -22.51 -6.05
N ASP A 212 -0.92 -22.09 -4.80
CA ASP A 212 -1.46 -22.89 -3.70
C ASP A 212 -2.97 -23.18 -3.88
N VAL A 213 -3.47 -24.19 -3.16
CA VAL A 213 -4.90 -24.50 -3.13
C VAL A 213 -5.73 -23.32 -2.62
N LEU A 214 -6.84 -23.04 -3.30
CA LEU A 214 -7.87 -22.13 -2.81
C LEU A 214 -9.03 -22.98 -2.28
N PRO A 215 -9.20 -23.09 -0.96
CA PRO A 215 -10.19 -23.99 -0.37
C PRO A 215 -11.60 -23.58 -0.75
N GLN A 216 -12.55 -24.52 -0.64
CA GLN A 216 -13.96 -24.19 -0.74
C GLN A 216 -14.33 -23.05 0.24
N GLY A 217 -15.05 -22.05 -0.27
CA GLY A 217 -15.49 -20.91 0.54
C GLY A 217 -16.52 -21.34 1.58
N ARG A 218 -16.33 -20.89 2.82
CA ARG A 218 -17.33 -21.06 3.90
C ARG A 218 -18.66 -20.44 3.49
N LYS A 219 -19.79 -20.86 4.05
CA LYS A 219 -21.05 -20.10 3.91
C LYS A 219 -21.22 -19.15 5.09
N ILE A 220 -21.72 -17.95 4.82
CA ILE A 220 -22.17 -17.01 5.85
C ILE A 220 -23.63 -16.66 5.58
N TYR A 221 -24.36 -16.24 6.61
CA TYR A 221 -25.80 -15.98 6.53
C TYR A 221 -26.10 -14.58 7.10
N PRO A 222 -25.67 -13.51 6.40
CA PRO A 222 -25.85 -12.15 6.86
C PRO A 222 -27.34 -11.76 6.77
N THR A 223 -27.86 -11.22 7.86
CA THR A 223 -29.25 -10.73 7.93
C THR A 223 -29.33 -9.21 7.84
N LYS A 224 -28.27 -8.52 8.24
CA LYS A 224 -28.18 -7.06 8.23
C LYS A 224 -26.81 -6.59 7.76
N ALA A 225 -26.77 -5.40 7.18
CA ALA A 225 -25.56 -4.69 6.83
C ALA A 225 -25.57 -3.34 7.56
N ILE A 226 -24.41 -2.92 8.05
CA ILE A 226 -24.21 -1.62 8.70
C ILE A 226 -23.01 -0.93 8.06
N VAL A 227 -23.16 0.36 7.79
CA VAL A 227 -22.07 1.28 7.47
C VAL A 227 -22.16 2.47 8.42
N ASN A 228 -21.11 2.70 9.20
CA ASN A 228 -20.99 3.85 10.07
C ASN A 228 -19.99 4.83 9.45
N LEU A 229 -20.38 6.09 9.23
CA LEU A 229 -19.52 7.18 8.78
C LEU A 229 -19.61 8.33 9.79
N GLY A 230 -18.63 8.46 10.69
CA GLY A 230 -18.73 9.42 11.80
C GLY A 230 -20.02 9.19 12.61
N ASP A 231 -20.88 10.22 12.68
CA ASP A 231 -22.18 10.16 13.39
C ASP A 231 -23.32 9.52 12.56
N VAL A 232 -23.09 9.27 11.27
CA VAL A 232 -24.09 8.69 10.37
C VAL A 232 -24.02 7.17 10.42
N ALA A 233 -25.09 6.52 10.88
CA ALA A 233 -25.21 5.06 10.88
C ALA A 233 -26.27 4.60 9.86
N LEU A 234 -25.81 4.01 8.76
CA LEU A 234 -26.67 3.41 7.73
C LEU A 234 -26.88 1.93 8.03
N LYS A 235 -28.12 1.46 7.92
CA LYS A 235 -28.47 0.05 8.15
C LYS A 235 -29.43 -0.44 7.06
N ALA A 236 -29.25 -1.69 6.63
CA ALA A 236 -30.15 -2.36 5.70
C ALA A 236 -30.36 -3.82 6.09
N ASN A 237 -31.54 -4.36 5.79
CA ASN A 237 -31.75 -5.80 5.78
C ASN A 237 -31.05 -6.39 4.55
N VAL A 238 -30.53 -7.61 4.69
CA VAL A 238 -29.74 -8.29 3.67
C VAL A 238 -30.52 -9.46 3.11
N ASP A 239 -30.64 -9.50 1.79
CA ASP A 239 -30.98 -10.75 1.08
C ASP A 239 -29.66 -11.45 0.75
N GLU A 240 -29.38 -12.52 1.49
CA GLU A 240 -28.13 -13.27 1.39
C GLU A 240 -27.93 -13.99 0.05
N ASN A 241 -29.00 -14.12 -0.76
CA ASN A 241 -28.94 -14.68 -2.11
C ASN A 241 -28.51 -13.65 -3.17
N ARG A 242 -28.37 -12.38 -2.79
CA ARG A 242 -27.81 -11.32 -3.64
C ARG A 242 -26.29 -11.28 -3.50
N PRO A 243 -25.57 -10.76 -4.51
CA PRO A 243 -24.12 -10.60 -4.44
C PRO A 243 -23.66 -9.49 -3.47
N PHE A 244 -24.54 -8.53 -3.16
CA PHE A 244 -24.25 -7.42 -2.28
C PHE A 244 -25.49 -6.92 -1.53
N ALA A 245 -25.26 -6.16 -0.46
CA ALA A 245 -26.27 -5.36 0.22
C ALA A 245 -26.15 -3.88 -0.16
N VAL A 246 -27.27 -3.16 -0.23
CA VAL A 246 -27.29 -1.73 -0.57
C VAL A 246 -27.64 -0.92 0.66
N LEU A 247 -26.90 0.16 0.90
CA LEU A 247 -27.18 1.17 1.91
C LEU A 247 -27.11 2.54 1.25
N GLU A 248 -28.04 3.43 1.57
CA GLU A 248 -28.06 4.79 1.03
C GLU A 248 -28.17 5.79 2.17
N GLY A 249 -27.52 6.94 2.01
CA GLY A 249 -27.50 7.97 3.03
C GLY A 249 -27.07 9.33 2.49
N LYS A 250 -27.51 10.38 3.16
CA LYS A 250 -27.02 11.74 2.92
C LYS A 250 -25.69 11.93 3.64
N LEU A 251 -24.70 12.40 2.91
CA LEU A 251 -23.41 12.81 3.46
C LEU A 251 -23.16 14.26 3.11
N THR A 252 -22.53 14.99 4.02
CA THR A 252 -21.99 16.31 3.77
C THR A 252 -20.51 16.20 3.43
N LYS A 253 -20.00 17.18 2.70
CA LYS A 253 -18.59 17.34 2.40
C LYS A 253 -17.76 17.32 3.68
N GLY A 254 -16.75 16.45 3.73
CA GLY A 254 -15.99 16.24 4.94
C GLY A 254 -15.10 15.00 4.90
N SER A 255 -14.35 14.83 5.97
CA SER A 255 -13.50 13.68 6.20
C SER A 255 -14.21 12.71 7.14
N TYR A 256 -14.24 11.43 6.80
CA TYR A 256 -14.97 10.41 7.54
C TYR A 256 -14.10 9.19 7.78
N ARG A 257 -14.22 8.64 9.00
CA ARG A 257 -13.86 7.26 9.27
C ARG A 257 -15.08 6.40 9.00
N LEU A 258 -14.94 5.42 8.11
CA LEU A 258 -16.00 4.50 7.74
C LEU A 258 -15.71 3.12 8.30
N GLU A 259 -16.68 2.55 9.02
CA GLU A 259 -16.69 1.15 9.41
C GLU A 259 -17.84 0.43 8.74
N SER A 260 -17.65 -0.81 8.31
CA SER A 260 -18.73 -1.60 7.72
C SER A 260 -18.74 -3.01 8.28
N ASN A 261 -19.92 -3.54 8.58
CA ASN A 261 -20.06 -4.93 9.03
C ASN A 261 -21.35 -5.60 8.51
N PHE A 262 -21.24 -6.88 8.14
CA PHE A 262 -22.40 -7.76 7.98
C PHE A 262 -22.71 -8.37 9.34
N ILE A 263 -23.98 -8.54 9.67
CA ILE A 263 -24.43 -9.06 10.96
C ILE A 263 -25.34 -10.25 10.72
N ASP A 264 -25.02 -11.38 11.33
CA ASP A 264 -25.85 -12.59 11.29
C ASP A 264 -27.00 -12.54 12.31
N SER A 265 -27.83 -13.58 12.35
CA SER A 265 -28.97 -13.68 13.26
C SER A 265 -28.58 -13.71 14.75
N ASN A 266 -27.33 -14.08 15.07
CA ASN A 266 -26.80 -14.11 16.43
C ASN A 266 -26.11 -12.78 16.83
N GLY A 267 -26.12 -11.78 15.95
CA GLY A 267 -25.44 -10.51 16.18
C GLY A 267 -23.94 -10.53 15.90
N LYS A 268 -23.40 -11.62 15.34
CA LYS A 268 -21.97 -11.73 15.01
C LYS A 268 -21.65 -10.93 13.75
N LYS A 269 -20.58 -10.13 13.82
CA LYS A 269 -20.03 -9.38 12.69
C LYS A 269 -19.21 -10.29 11.77
N ASN A 270 -19.33 -10.12 10.46
CA ASN A 270 -18.57 -10.85 9.44
C ASN A 270 -17.86 -9.89 8.46
N THR A 271 -16.77 -10.37 7.86
CA THR A 271 -15.88 -9.67 6.91
C THR A 271 -16.63 -9.02 5.75
N ILE A 272 -16.19 -7.83 5.34
CA ILE A 272 -16.75 -7.08 4.21
C ILE A 272 -15.66 -6.68 3.22
N LEU A 273 -16.02 -6.69 1.95
CA LEU A 273 -15.43 -5.85 0.89
C LEU A 273 -16.42 -4.71 0.60
N LEU A 274 -16.00 -3.46 0.80
CA LEU A 274 -16.86 -2.29 0.58
C LEU A 274 -16.74 -1.82 -0.88
N HIS A 275 -17.87 -1.65 -1.53
CA HIS A 275 -17.97 -0.89 -2.76
C HIS A 275 -18.86 0.35 -2.48
N SER A 276 -18.53 1.50 -3.04
CA SER A 276 -19.37 2.69 -2.94
C SER A 276 -19.68 3.22 -4.33
N ASN A 277 -20.97 3.37 -4.62
CA ASN A 277 -21.56 4.08 -5.76
C ASN A 277 -22.01 5.49 -5.36
#